data_AF-A0A1W9TP66-F1
#
_entry.id   AF-A0A1W9TP66-F1
#
_cell.length_a   1.000
_cell.length_b   1.000
_cell.length_c   1.000
_cell.angle_alpha   90.00
_cell.angle_beta   90.00
_cell.angle_gamma   90.00
#
_symmetry.space_group_name_H-M   'P 1'
#
loop_
_entity.id
_entity.type
_entity.pdbx_description
1 polymer ?
#
loop_
_entity_poly.entity_id
_entity_poly.type
_entity_poly.pdbx_seq_one_letter_code
_entity_poly.pdbx_strand_id
1 'polypeptide(L)'
;MRNKLKFLFLIILIISGCFNNTTPSNKITKIILKSSKSKISANGKDFSLFTVEGKKANGKIVNLTDVAKYYDNNFIMSPSFNTLISGNHSIIAEYNNLKTNIIILKAEQKEDFFYKGADISFLPELKDKNVVFKNALGKEEELLMILKNNGINTIRLRLWVDNEYCNLEKTLYMAKEIRKAGLNFLLDFHYSDTWADPRSQIKPNSWKDLDLAELKIKMYDYTLDIINQLKEQGTPPQLVQIGNEINNGILNPEGNISKNGFEDFSNLLKSGIKAINDSFDKSDIKIIIHIAGYNSANWFFDNLVNNNIDFDIIGLSYYPWWHGKSLDDLTNNLKKISEKYGKEIIIMETAYPWTFEWNDWTNNIVGSEDKLIDSYPGTVLGQKQFLVDLLNKVKTVPNNKGKGVFYWAPEWVAFKGDNSKDGSSWENLTLFDFENVVLNSIEAFNE
;
A
#
# COMPACT_ATOMS: atom_id res chain seq x y z
N MET A 1 0.66 23.86 3.57
CA MET A 1 0.68 24.32 2.16
C MET A 1 0.81 25.85 1.95
N ARG A 2 1.18 26.68 2.95
CA ARG A 2 1.24 28.15 2.78
C ARG A 2 2.64 28.79 2.62
N ASN A 3 3.74 28.04 2.79
CA ASN A 3 5.10 28.63 2.81
C ASN A 3 5.91 28.45 1.51
N LYS A 4 5.41 27.74 0.49
CA LYS A 4 6.16 27.48 -0.77
C LYS A 4 5.92 28.50 -1.89
N LEU A 5 4.87 29.33 -1.82
CA LEU A 5 4.62 30.36 -2.83
C LEU A 5 5.39 31.68 -2.56
N LYS A 6 5.73 31.99 -1.30
CA LYS A 6 6.40 33.24 -0.94
C LYS A 6 7.85 33.32 -1.47
N PHE A 7 8.53 32.18 -1.59
CA PHE A 7 9.94 32.14 -2.00
C PHE A 7 10.13 32.36 -3.52
N LEU A 8 9.17 31.91 -4.33
CA LEU A 8 9.23 32.03 -5.80
C LEU A 8 8.85 33.45 -6.27
N PHE A 9 7.92 34.10 -5.56
CA PHE A 9 7.49 35.48 -5.85
C PHE A 9 8.59 36.51 -5.54
N LEU A 10 9.40 36.25 -4.50
CA LEU A 10 10.52 37.12 -4.10
C LEU A 10 11.64 37.15 -5.17
N ILE A 11 11.92 36.01 -5.82
CA ILE A 11 12.92 35.93 -6.89
C ILE A 11 12.49 36.76 -8.12
N ILE A 12 11.20 36.74 -8.48
CA ILE A 12 10.66 37.51 -9.61
C ILE A 12 10.69 39.02 -9.33
N LEU A 13 10.37 39.45 -8.10
CA LEU A 13 10.44 40.86 -7.68
C LEU A 13 11.88 41.40 -7.61
N ILE A 14 12.83 40.61 -7.10
CA ILE A 14 14.26 40.97 -7.07
C ILE A 14 14.80 41.13 -8.50
N ILE A 15 14.40 40.26 -9.42
CA ILE A 15 14.76 40.35 -10.85
C ILE A 15 14.12 41.58 -11.50
N SER A 16 12.95 42.05 -11.10
CA SER A 16 12.37 43.27 -11.68
C SER A 16 12.95 44.56 -11.09
N GLY A 17 13.39 44.53 -9.82
CA GLY A 17 13.93 45.71 -9.11
C GLY A 17 15.40 46.05 -9.43
N CYS A 18 16.26 45.03 -9.63
CA CYS A 18 17.69 45.25 -9.93
C CYS A 18 17.97 45.89 -11.30
N PHE A 19 16.98 45.94 -12.21
CA PHE A 19 17.15 46.44 -13.58
C PHE A 19 16.87 47.93 -13.75
N ASN A 20 16.30 48.61 -12.74
CA ASN A 20 15.73 49.93 -12.95
C ASN A 20 16.62 51.13 -12.57
N ASN A 21 17.82 50.97 -12.01
CA ASN A 21 18.65 52.13 -11.62
C ASN A 21 20.17 51.87 -11.59
N THR A 22 20.75 51.26 -12.64
CA THR A 22 22.22 51.15 -12.73
C THR A 22 22.77 51.65 -14.06
N THR A 23 23.93 52.31 -14.01
CA THR A 23 24.70 52.75 -15.18
C THR A 23 24.98 51.57 -16.12
N PRO A 24 25.10 51.78 -17.45
CA PRO A 24 25.18 50.70 -18.44
C PRO A 24 26.23 49.62 -18.17
N SER A 25 27.36 49.99 -17.55
CA SER A 25 28.45 49.08 -17.18
C SER A 25 28.13 48.15 -16.00
N ASN A 26 27.12 48.46 -15.20
CA ASN A 26 26.69 47.69 -14.03
C ASN A 26 25.44 46.83 -14.28
N LYS A 27 24.84 46.93 -15.46
CA LYS A 27 23.67 46.15 -15.86
C LYS A 27 24.01 44.67 -15.90
N ILE A 28 23.20 43.84 -15.25
CA ILE A 28 23.33 42.38 -15.30
C ILE A 28 22.76 41.91 -16.63
N THR A 29 23.61 41.28 -17.46
CA THR A 29 23.26 40.83 -18.81
C THR A 29 23.03 39.33 -18.88
N LYS A 30 23.48 38.57 -17.87
CA LYS A 30 23.26 37.13 -17.78
C LYS A 30 23.20 36.68 -16.32
N ILE A 31 22.24 35.81 -16.00
CA ILE A 31 22.17 35.14 -14.70
C ILE A 31 22.76 33.74 -14.85
N ILE A 32 23.59 33.34 -13.89
CA ILE A 32 24.23 32.04 -13.84
C ILE A 32 23.83 31.39 -12.52
N LEU A 33 23.15 30.25 -12.62
CA LEU A 33 22.87 29.38 -11.47
C LEU A 33 24.02 28.39 -11.34
N LYS A 34 24.72 28.42 -10.22
CA LYS A 34 25.72 27.41 -9.89
C LYS A 34 25.20 26.57 -8.74
N SER A 35 25.16 25.25 -8.95
CA SER A 35 24.96 24.31 -7.85
C SER A 35 26.19 24.38 -6.95
N SER A 36 26.01 24.69 -5.67
CA SER A 36 27.10 24.52 -4.72
C SER A 36 27.26 23.02 -4.42
N LYS A 37 28.49 22.59 -4.12
CA LYS A 37 28.74 21.23 -3.60
C LYS A 37 28.32 21.07 -2.13
N SER A 38 27.90 22.16 -1.48
CA SER A 38 27.46 22.18 -0.10
C SER A 38 26.00 21.78 0.00
N LYS A 39 25.73 20.70 0.74
CA LYS A 39 24.40 20.30 1.17
C LYS A 39 24.14 20.88 2.55
N ILE A 40 22.93 21.37 2.78
CA ILE A 40 22.44 21.69 4.13
C ILE A 40 21.40 20.63 4.47
N SER A 41 21.55 19.98 5.62
CA SER A 41 20.57 19.02 6.10
C SER A 41 19.68 19.67 7.17
N ALA A 42 18.38 19.66 6.94
CA ALA A 42 17.39 20.15 7.90
C ALA A 42 16.20 19.18 7.93
N ASN A 43 15.76 18.78 9.13
CA ASN A 43 14.69 17.81 9.34
C ASN A 43 14.85 16.51 8.52
N GLY A 44 16.06 15.96 8.50
CA GLY A 44 16.36 14.69 7.83
C GLY A 44 16.32 14.75 6.29
N LYS A 45 16.31 15.94 5.70
CA LYS A 45 16.35 16.13 4.24
C LYS A 45 17.56 16.96 3.85
N ASP A 46 18.24 16.51 2.79
CA ASP A 46 19.35 17.22 2.17
C ASP A 46 18.83 18.26 1.19
N PHE A 47 19.30 19.49 1.32
CA PHE A 47 19.02 20.59 0.41
C PHE A 47 20.32 20.99 -0.29
N SER A 48 20.31 21.03 -1.61
CA SER A 48 21.39 21.63 -2.40
C SER A 48 21.31 23.14 -2.32
N LEU A 49 22.41 23.79 -1.95
CA LEU A 49 22.50 25.24 -2.05
C LEU A 49 22.74 25.63 -3.51
N PHE A 50 22.05 26.66 -3.97
CA PHE A 50 22.33 27.30 -5.25
C PHE A 50 22.83 28.71 -4.98
N THR A 51 23.95 29.09 -5.60
CA THR A 51 24.35 30.49 -5.67
C THR A 51 23.82 31.08 -6.97
N VAL A 52 23.23 32.26 -6.85
CA VAL A 52 22.79 33.05 -8.00
C VAL A 52 23.84 34.10 -8.26
N GLU A 53 24.51 33.99 -9.40
CA GLU A 53 25.50 34.96 -9.85
C GLU A 53 24.93 35.78 -11.01
N GLY A 54 25.22 37.07 -11.02
CA GLY A 54 24.96 37.95 -12.15
C GLY A 54 26.26 38.27 -12.89
N LYS A 55 26.27 38.14 -14.23
CA LYS A 55 27.34 38.67 -15.07
C LYS A 55 26.95 40.07 -15.55
N LYS A 56 27.78 41.06 -15.23
CA LYS A 56 27.61 42.44 -15.70
C LYS A 56 28.00 42.57 -17.18
N ALA A 57 27.52 43.64 -17.83
CA ALA A 57 27.85 43.96 -19.22
C ALA A 57 29.37 44.06 -19.49
N ASN A 58 30.15 44.49 -18.50
CA ASN A 58 31.62 44.53 -18.57
C ASN A 58 32.31 43.18 -18.30
N GLY A 59 31.55 42.08 -18.20
CA GLY A 59 32.07 40.74 -17.99
C GLY A 59 32.30 40.34 -16.54
N LYS A 60 32.22 41.26 -15.58
CA LYS A 60 32.44 40.98 -14.15
C LYS A 60 31.29 40.14 -13.57
N ILE A 61 31.63 39.07 -12.87
CA ILE A 61 30.67 38.22 -12.15
C ILE A 61 30.47 38.80 -10.75
N VAL A 62 29.23 38.93 -10.31
CA VAL A 62 28.84 39.38 -8.97
C VAL A 62 27.92 38.36 -8.32
N ASN A 63 28.16 38.08 -7.03
CA ASN A 63 27.32 37.21 -6.23
C ASN A 63 26.08 38.00 -5.78
N LEU A 64 24.88 37.51 -6.09
CA LEU A 64 23.61 38.20 -5.78
C LEU A 64 22.95 37.68 -4.50
N THR A 65 23.64 36.83 -3.74
CA THR A 65 23.06 36.08 -2.62
C THR A 65 22.80 36.94 -1.37
N ASP A 66 23.24 38.21 -1.33
CA ASP A 66 23.04 39.14 -0.20
C ASP A 66 21.82 40.07 -0.29
N VAL A 67 20.93 39.92 -1.29
CA VAL A 67 19.82 40.88 -1.54
C VAL A 67 18.61 40.68 -0.60
N ALA A 68 18.59 39.64 0.24
CA ALA A 68 17.44 39.35 1.11
C ALA A 68 17.29 40.27 2.34
N LYS A 69 18.20 41.23 2.59
CA LYS A 69 18.19 42.06 3.82
C LYS A 69 17.65 43.50 3.69
N TYR A 70 17.17 43.94 2.51
CA TYR A 70 16.93 45.39 2.30
C TYR A 70 15.49 45.84 2.01
N TYR A 71 14.48 44.96 1.92
CA TYR A 71 13.13 45.39 1.53
C TYR A 71 12.04 44.74 2.39
N ASP A 72 11.82 45.29 3.59
CA ASP A 72 10.75 44.86 4.49
C ASP A 72 9.76 45.98 4.85
N ASN A 73 9.80 47.17 4.20
CA ASN A 73 9.03 48.31 4.72
C ASN A 73 8.11 49.08 3.78
N ASN A 74 7.95 48.78 2.49
CA ASN A 74 6.94 49.49 1.68
C ASN A 74 6.55 48.74 0.40
N PHE A 75 5.43 48.01 0.40
CA PHE A 75 4.58 47.93 -0.79
C PHE A 75 3.14 47.53 -0.44
N ILE A 76 2.21 48.45 -0.71
CA ILE A 76 0.76 48.23 -0.68
C ILE A 76 0.39 47.53 -2.00
N MET A 77 -0.14 46.31 -1.94
CA MET A 77 -0.72 45.65 -3.11
C MET A 77 -2.17 46.12 -3.31
N SER A 78 -2.45 46.65 -4.50
CA SER A 78 -3.78 46.90 -5.05
C SER A 78 -3.99 46.00 -6.27
N PRO A 79 -5.25 45.64 -6.60
CA PRO A 79 -5.62 44.28 -6.98
C PRO A 79 -5.67 44.08 -8.49
N SER A 80 -5.37 42.83 -8.89
CA SER A 80 -5.74 42.11 -10.13
C SER A 80 -4.52 41.60 -10.89
N PHE A 81 -4.19 40.32 -10.69
CA PHE A 81 -3.66 39.46 -11.76
C PHE A 81 -3.99 38.01 -11.41
N ASN A 82 -5.05 37.50 -12.05
CA ASN A 82 -5.38 36.08 -12.09
C ASN A 82 -4.60 35.45 -13.23
N THR A 83 -3.81 34.41 -12.95
CA THR A 83 -3.61 33.33 -13.93
C THR A 83 -3.37 32.01 -13.21
N LEU A 84 -4.33 31.09 -13.36
CA LEU A 84 -4.18 29.67 -13.07
C LEU A 84 -3.40 29.03 -14.22
N ILE A 85 -2.40 28.20 -13.93
CA ILE A 85 -1.86 27.24 -14.91
C ILE A 85 -1.58 25.91 -14.20
N SER A 86 -2.23 24.84 -14.66
CA SER A 86 -2.00 23.44 -14.28
C SER A 86 -1.40 22.67 -15.47
N GLY A 87 -0.20 22.08 -15.30
CA GLY A 87 0.48 21.23 -16.30
C GLY A 87 1.98 21.53 -16.46
N ASN A 88 2.72 20.69 -17.20
CA ASN A 88 4.11 20.99 -17.62
C ASN A 88 4.06 22.10 -18.68
N HIS A 89 4.55 23.29 -18.35
CA HIS A 89 4.55 24.43 -19.26
C HIS A 89 5.95 24.99 -19.46
N SER A 90 6.31 25.24 -20.72
CA SER A 90 7.35 26.20 -21.10
C SER A 90 6.74 27.60 -21.09
N ILE A 91 7.26 28.51 -20.25
CA ILE A 91 6.88 29.92 -20.29
C ILE A 91 7.88 30.64 -21.19
N ILE A 92 7.40 31.26 -22.27
CA ILE A 92 8.18 32.18 -23.09
C ILE A 92 7.98 33.57 -22.50
N ALA A 93 9.03 34.12 -21.88
CA ALA A 93 9.06 35.52 -21.50
C ALA A 93 9.85 36.30 -22.58
N GLU A 94 9.19 37.23 -23.26
CA GLU A 94 9.85 38.15 -24.20
C GLU A 94 10.14 39.49 -23.50
N TYR A 95 11.42 39.88 -23.51
CA TYR A 95 11.85 41.23 -23.15
C TYR A 95 12.99 41.66 -24.08
N ASN A 96 12.79 42.74 -24.85
CA ASN A 96 13.75 43.29 -25.82
C ASN A 96 14.36 42.27 -26.81
N ASN A 97 13.51 41.57 -27.57
CA ASN A 97 13.92 40.67 -28.66
C ASN A 97 14.86 39.50 -28.29
N LEU A 98 15.01 39.18 -27.00
CA LEU A 98 15.72 37.98 -26.54
C LEU A 98 14.69 36.91 -26.15
N LYS A 99 14.48 35.93 -27.03
CA LYS A 99 13.70 34.73 -26.73
C LYS A 99 14.53 33.81 -25.84
N THR A 100 14.12 33.64 -24.59
CA THR A 100 14.74 32.66 -23.68
C THR A 100 13.69 31.63 -23.29
N ASN A 101 13.96 30.35 -23.56
CA ASN A 101 13.10 29.25 -23.12
C ASN A 101 13.39 28.97 -21.64
N ILE A 102 12.41 29.26 -20.77
CA ILE A 102 12.46 28.82 -19.37
C ILE A 102 11.75 27.47 -19.31
N ILE A 103 12.54 26.41 -19.13
CA ILE A 103 12.02 25.06 -18.86
C ILE A 103 11.72 24.98 -17.36
N ILE A 104 10.44 25.01 -17.00
CA ILE A 104 10.00 24.69 -15.64
C ILE A 104 9.88 23.17 -15.56
N LEU A 105 10.90 22.51 -15.03
CA LEU A 105 10.78 21.11 -14.65
C LEU A 105 9.92 21.06 -13.39
N LYS A 106 8.68 20.57 -13.52
CA LYS A 106 7.93 20.10 -12.35
C LYS A 106 8.75 18.96 -11.76
N ALA A 107 9.28 19.13 -10.56
CA ALA A 107 9.68 17.97 -9.77
C ALA A 107 8.39 17.17 -9.56
N GLU A 108 8.24 16.04 -10.26
CA GLU A 108 7.23 15.06 -9.90
C GLU A 108 7.46 14.71 -8.43
N GLN A 109 6.53 15.13 -7.57
CA GLN A 109 6.32 14.34 -6.37
C GLN A 109 5.92 12.97 -6.89
N LYS A 110 6.80 11.98 -6.75
CA LYS A 110 6.40 10.59 -6.83
C LYS A 110 5.25 10.47 -5.83
N GLU A 111 4.02 10.30 -6.33
CA GLU A 111 2.93 9.95 -5.44
C GLU A 111 3.36 8.71 -4.68
N ASP A 112 3.31 8.79 -3.36
CA ASP A 112 3.70 7.66 -2.54
C ASP A 112 2.70 6.53 -2.81
N PHE A 113 3.22 5.38 -3.23
CA PHE A 113 2.40 4.25 -3.63
C PHE A 113 1.53 3.76 -2.46
N PHE A 114 0.23 3.61 -2.71
CA PHE A 114 -0.76 3.09 -1.77
C PHE A 114 -1.35 1.79 -2.35
N TYR A 115 -1.21 0.69 -1.62
CA TYR A 115 -1.73 -0.62 -2.00
C TYR A 115 -3.25 -0.63 -1.87
N LYS A 116 -3.92 -0.68 -3.02
CA LYS A 116 -5.36 -0.90 -3.16
C LYS A 116 -5.52 -2.35 -3.58
N GLY A 117 -5.70 -3.21 -2.58
CA GLY A 117 -5.50 -4.62 -2.71
C GLY A 117 -6.78 -5.44 -2.77
N ALA A 118 -6.72 -6.61 -3.41
CA ALA A 118 -7.73 -7.65 -3.33
C ALA A 118 -7.05 -9.01 -3.13
N ASP A 119 -7.54 -9.83 -2.20
CA ASP A 119 -7.19 -11.24 -2.11
C ASP A 119 -8.14 -12.05 -2.98
N ILE A 120 -7.64 -12.65 -4.07
CA ILE A 120 -8.47 -13.40 -5.02
C ILE A 120 -8.17 -14.90 -5.06
N SER A 121 -7.74 -15.45 -3.94
CA SER A 121 -7.21 -16.81 -3.89
C SER A 121 -8.24 -17.89 -4.24
N PHE A 122 -9.53 -17.57 -4.31
CA PHE A 122 -10.57 -18.51 -4.77
C PHE A 122 -10.71 -18.53 -6.30
N LEU A 123 -10.17 -17.55 -7.02
CA LEU A 123 -10.34 -17.46 -8.48
C LEU A 123 -9.99 -18.76 -9.23
N PRO A 124 -8.91 -19.49 -8.92
CA PRO A 124 -8.64 -20.76 -9.60
C PRO A 124 -9.76 -21.80 -9.44
N GLU A 125 -10.33 -21.94 -8.25
CA GLU A 125 -11.45 -22.85 -8.00
C GLU A 125 -12.71 -22.39 -8.75
N LEU A 126 -13.00 -21.09 -8.71
CA LEU A 126 -14.15 -20.50 -9.41
C LEU A 126 -14.04 -20.70 -10.93
N LYS A 127 -12.82 -20.60 -11.48
CA LYS A 127 -12.55 -20.91 -12.90
C LYS A 127 -12.80 -22.38 -13.22
N ASP A 128 -12.32 -23.31 -12.38
CA ASP A 128 -12.56 -24.74 -12.55
C ASP A 128 -14.06 -25.11 -12.45
N LYS A 129 -14.86 -24.23 -11.83
CA LYS A 129 -16.34 -24.31 -11.75
C LYS A 129 -17.07 -23.48 -12.81
N ASN A 130 -16.36 -22.92 -13.78
CA ASN A 130 -16.90 -22.11 -14.89
C ASN A 130 -17.67 -20.86 -14.42
N VAL A 131 -17.29 -20.27 -13.29
CA VAL A 131 -17.85 -18.98 -12.85
C VAL A 131 -17.37 -17.88 -13.79
N VAL A 132 -18.32 -17.09 -14.27
CA VAL A 132 -18.07 -15.94 -15.15
C VAL A 132 -18.43 -14.66 -14.43
N PHE A 133 -17.50 -13.70 -14.45
CA PHE A 133 -17.69 -12.36 -13.89
C PHE A 133 -18.06 -11.36 -14.98
N LYS A 134 -18.82 -10.34 -14.58
CA LYS A 134 -19.31 -9.29 -15.48
C LYS A 134 -18.95 -7.92 -14.95
N ASN A 135 -18.63 -7.00 -15.86
CA ASN A 135 -18.45 -5.60 -15.53
C ASN A 135 -19.78 -4.88 -15.28
N ALA A 136 -19.73 -3.60 -14.92
CA ALA A 136 -20.91 -2.81 -14.56
C ALA A 136 -21.95 -2.65 -15.69
N LEU A 137 -21.59 -3.00 -16.94
CA LEU A 137 -22.52 -3.03 -18.08
C LEU A 137 -23.18 -4.42 -18.27
N GLY A 138 -22.94 -5.37 -17.35
CA GLY A 138 -23.41 -6.74 -17.44
C GLY A 138 -22.67 -7.59 -18.49
N LYS A 139 -21.52 -7.14 -19.00
CA LYS A 139 -20.74 -7.87 -20.00
C LYS A 139 -19.65 -8.70 -19.34
N GLU A 140 -19.47 -9.93 -19.82
CA GLU A 140 -18.39 -10.81 -19.37
C GLU A 140 -17.02 -10.13 -19.54
N GLU A 141 -16.21 -10.17 -18.50
CA GLU A 141 -14.86 -9.61 -18.50
C GLU A 141 -13.98 -10.38 -17.51
N GLU A 142 -12.69 -10.51 -17.82
CA GLU A 142 -11.73 -11.17 -16.93
C GLU A 142 -11.68 -10.46 -15.57
N LEU A 143 -11.80 -11.23 -14.47
CA LEU A 143 -11.85 -10.68 -13.11
C LEU A 143 -10.72 -9.68 -12.83
N LEU A 144 -9.48 -10.04 -13.18
CA LEU A 144 -8.31 -9.17 -12.98
C LEU A 144 -8.43 -7.82 -13.71
N MET A 145 -9.08 -7.80 -14.88
CA MET A 145 -9.33 -6.56 -15.63
C MET A 145 -10.43 -5.74 -14.99
N ILE A 146 -11.51 -6.37 -14.53
CA ILE A 146 -12.57 -5.70 -13.75
C ILE A 146 -11.94 -5.02 -12.52
N LEU A 147 -11.16 -5.76 -11.73
CA LEU A 147 -10.50 -5.21 -10.53
C LEU A 147 -9.57 -4.05 -10.88
N LYS A 148 -8.70 -4.23 -11.88
CA LYS A 148 -7.74 -3.19 -12.31
C LYS A 148 -8.44 -1.92 -12.80
N ASN A 149 -9.46 -2.07 -13.64
CA ASN A 149 -10.22 -0.94 -14.20
C ASN A 149 -10.97 -0.17 -13.12
N ASN A 150 -11.24 -0.82 -11.98
CA ASN A 150 -11.86 -0.20 -10.79
C ASN A 150 -10.84 0.20 -9.71
N GLY A 151 -9.56 0.32 -10.06
CA GLY A 151 -8.57 0.98 -9.21
C GLY A 151 -7.78 0.05 -8.29
N ILE A 152 -8.08 -1.25 -8.24
CA ILE A 152 -7.22 -2.23 -7.57
C ILE A 152 -5.88 -2.28 -8.30
N ASN A 153 -4.79 -2.25 -7.53
CA ASN A 153 -3.44 -2.21 -8.08
C ASN A 153 -2.54 -3.34 -7.58
N THR A 154 -3.02 -4.15 -6.64
CA THR A 154 -2.24 -5.23 -6.01
C THR A 154 -3.14 -6.42 -5.71
N ILE A 155 -2.66 -7.62 -6.01
CA ILE A 155 -3.34 -8.87 -5.72
C ILE A 155 -2.60 -9.63 -4.63
N ARG A 156 -3.33 -10.09 -3.62
CA ARG A 156 -2.86 -11.03 -2.61
C ARG A 156 -3.29 -12.44 -2.99
N LEU A 157 -2.40 -13.41 -2.81
CA LEU A 157 -2.72 -14.84 -2.87
C LEU A 157 -2.20 -15.54 -1.63
N ARG A 158 -3.08 -16.30 -0.96
CA ARG A 158 -2.69 -17.25 0.07
C ARG A 158 -2.06 -18.50 -0.54
N LEU A 159 -1.11 -19.06 0.18
CA LEU A 159 -0.40 -20.27 -0.18
C LEU A 159 -0.46 -21.29 0.97
N TRP A 160 -1.12 -22.41 0.68
CA TRP A 160 -1.11 -23.64 1.46
C TRP A 160 -0.04 -24.59 0.95
N VAL A 161 0.40 -25.51 1.81
CA VAL A 161 1.47 -26.45 1.52
C VAL A 161 0.94 -27.60 0.65
N ASP A 162 0.08 -28.46 1.21
CA ASP A 162 -0.45 -29.63 0.52
C ASP A 162 -1.98 -29.53 0.34
N ASN A 163 -2.43 -28.78 -0.67
CA ASN A 163 -3.86 -28.62 -1.00
C ASN A 163 -4.12 -28.65 -2.51
N GLU A 164 -5.36 -28.92 -2.94
CA GLU A 164 -5.78 -28.87 -4.35
C GLU A 164 -5.78 -27.44 -4.90
N TYR A 165 -6.23 -26.48 -4.08
CA TYR A 165 -6.26 -25.05 -4.40
C TYR A 165 -5.34 -24.28 -3.46
N CYS A 166 -5.01 -23.04 -3.84
CA CYS A 166 -4.07 -22.21 -3.08
C CYS A 166 -2.69 -22.88 -2.89
N ASN A 167 -2.30 -23.82 -3.75
CA ASN A 167 -0.99 -24.47 -3.72
C ASN A 167 0.00 -23.74 -4.64
N LEU A 168 1.24 -24.25 -4.71
CA LEU A 168 2.29 -23.63 -5.54
C LEU A 168 1.93 -23.59 -7.03
N GLU A 169 1.35 -24.66 -7.58
CA GLU A 169 0.97 -24.72 -9.00
C GLU A 169 -0.05 -23.61 -9.34
N LYS A 170 -1.13 -23.52 -8.57
CA LYS A 170 -2.16 -22.49 -8.77
C LYS A 170 -1.61 -21.09 -8.51
N THR A 171 -0.68 -20.94 -7.57
CA THR A 171 0.00 -19.66 -7.27
C THR A 171 0.88 -19.21 -8.42
N LEU A 172 1.71 -20.09 -9.00
CA LEU A 172 2.53 -19.79 -10.18
C LEU A 172 1.67 -19.41 -11.39
N TYR A 173 0.58 -20.15 -11.63
CA TYR A 173 -0.37 -19.78 -12.67
C TYR A 173 -0.94 -18.38 -12.45
N MET A 174 -1.44 -18.10 -11.25
CA MET A 174 -2.04 -16.80 -10.93
C MET A 174 -1.01 -15.67 -10.96
N ALA A 175 0.23 -15.89 -10.52
CA ALA A 175 1.29 -14.90 -10.57
C ALA A 175 1.55 -14.42 -12.00
N LYS A 176 1.54 -15.32 -13.00
CA LYS A 176 1.63 -14.95 -14.42
C LYS A 176 0.44 -14.07 -14.85
N GLU A 177 -0.78 -14.45 -14.49
CA GLU A 177 -1.97 -13.70 -14.87
C GLU A 177 -2.00 -12.31 -14.22
N ILE A 178 -1.61 -12.19 -12.95
CA ILE A 178 -1.47 -10.91 -12.22
C ILE A 178 -0.45 -10.01 -12.93
N ARG A 179 0.71 -10.56 -13.31
CA ARG A 179 1.76 -9.82 -14.02
C ARG A 179 1.33 -9.38 -15.41
N LYS A 180 0.67 -10.27 -16.16
CA LYS A 180 0.09 -9.97 -17.48
C LYS A 180 -0.95 -8.86 -17.40
N ALA A 181 -1.76 -8.84 -16.34
CA ALA A 181 -2.70 -7.75 -16.07
C ALA A 181 -1.99 -6.45 -15.66
N GLY A 182 -0.69 -6.46 -15.33
CA GLY A 182 0.06 -5.29 -14.89
C GLY A 182 -0.24 -4.89 -13.44
N LEU A 183 -0.63 -5.84 -12.61
CA LEU A 183 -0.90 -5.66 -11.18
C LEU A 183 0.32 -6.05 -10.35
N ASN A 184 0.42 -5.50 -9.14
CA ASN A 184 1.40 -5.94 -8.16
C ASN A 184 0.96 -7.24 -7.48
N PHE A 185 1.90 -7.99 -6.93
CA PHE A 185 1.66 -9.29 -6.33
C PHE A 185 2.18 -9.35 -4.89
N LEU A 186 1.31 -9.78 -3.98
CA LEU A 186 1.59 -10.13 -2.59
C LEU A 186 1.37 -11.64 -2.41
N LEU A 187 2.41 -12.34 -1.95
CA LEU A 187 2.32 -13.75 -1.60
C LEU A 187 2.17 -13.91 -0.09
N ASP A 188 1.17 -14.66 0.35
CA ASP A 188 0.91 -14.97 1.75
C ASP A 188 1.14 -16.45 2.07
N PHE A 189 2.22 -16.74 2.78
CA PHE A 189 2.52 -18.08 3.26
C PHE A 189 1.72 -18.39 4.52
N HIS A 190 0.78 -19.32 4.44
CA HIS A 190 0.06 -19.79 5.63
C HIS A 190 0.87 -20.77 6.48
N TYR A 191 1.80 -21.52 5.88
CA TYR A 191 2.51 -22.64 6.52
C TYR A 191 1.56 -23.67 7.14
N SER A 192 0.50 -24.01 6.41
CA SER A 192 -0.53 -24.99 6.76
C SER A 192 -1.11 -25.57 5.45
N ASP A 193 -1.77 -26.73 5.53
CA ASP A 193 -2.50 -27.33 4.40
C ASP A 193 -3.90 -26.71 4.22
N THR A 194 -4.32 -25.87 5.16
CA THR A 194 -5.64 -25.26 5.22
C THR A 194 -5.58 -23.90 5.94
N TRP A 195 -6.75 -23.34 6.26
CA TRP A 195 -6.90 -22.09 6.99
C TRP A 195 -5.95 -21.97 8.19
N ALA A 196 -5.19 -20.88 8.20
CA ALA A 196 -4.33 -20.46 9.30
C ALA A 196 -4.91 -19.15 9.83
N ASP A 197 -5.38 -19.17 11.07
CA ASP A 197 -6.10 -18.08 11.73
C ASP A 197 -5.81 -18.13 13.25
N PRO A 198 -6.33 -17.21 14.09
CA PRO A 198 -6.06 -17.24 15.52
C PRO A 198 -6.53 -18.52 16.22
N ARG A 199 -7.48 -19.27 15.67
CA ARG A 199 -7.99 -20.53 16.22
C ARG A 199 -7.21 -21.75 15.73
N SER A 200 -6.61 -21.68 14.54
CA SER A 200 -5.89 -22.80 13.92
C SER A 200 -4.58 -22.36 13.29
N GLN A 201 -3.47 -22.91 13.78
CA GLN A 201 -2.11 -22.69 13.24
C GLN A 201 -1.40 -24.05 13.08
N ILE A 202 -2.12 -25.06 12.60
CA ILE A 202 -1.66 -26.45 12.55
C ILE A 202 -0.59 -26.61 11.46
N LYS A 203 0.50 -27.30 11.76
CA LYS A 203 1.52 -27.61 10.74
C LYS A 203 1.00 -28.56 9.66
N PRO A 204 1.50 -28.46 8.41
CA PRO A 204 1.18 -29.37 7.32
C PRO A 204 1.33 -30.83 7.72
N ASN A 205 0.50 -31.72 7.16
CA ASN A 205 0.60 -33.16 7.41
C ASN A 205 1.96 -33.73 6.99
N SER A 206 2.58 -33.19 5.93
CA SER A 206 3.94 -33.57 5.53
C SER A 206 5.02 -33.15 6.53
N TRP A 207 4.73 -32.24 7.47
CA TRP A 207 5.66 -31.72 8.48
C TRP A 207 5.30 -32.17 9.90
N LYS A 208 4.26 -33.01 10.06
CA LYS A 208 3.64 -33.30 11.36
C LYS A 208 4.58 -33.93 12.40
N ASP A 209 5.57 -34.69 11.93
CA ASP A 209 6.51 -35.42 12.78
C ASP A 209 7.82 -34.64 12.99
N LEU A 210 7.96 -33.46 12.36
CA LEU A 210 9.14 -32.62 12.50
C LEU A 210 9.15 -31.89 13.85
N ASP A 211 10.30 -31.87 14.50
CA ASP A 211 10.55 -31.07 15.69
C ASP A 211 10.87 -29.60 15.35
N LEU A 212 11.10 -28.77 16.37
CA LEU A 212 11.39 -27.34 16.15
C LEU A 212 12.66 -27.10 15.31
N ALA A 213 13.71 -27.90 15.49
CA ALA A 213 14.95 -27.73 14.74
C ALA A 213 14.75 -28.06 13.26
N GLU A 214 14.03 -29.16 12.99
CA GLU A 214 13.67 -29.59 11.64
C GLU A 214 12.68 -28.62 10.98
N LEU A 215 11.69 -28.11 11.72
CA LEU A 215 10.71 -27.13 11.22
C LEU A 215 11.36 -25.82 10.79
N LYS A 216 12.39 -25.34 11.49
CA LYS A 216 13.14 -24.16 11.06
C LYS A 216 13.80 -24.35 9.70
N ILE A 217 14.47 -25.50 9.51
CA ILE A 217 15.09 -25.86 8.23
C ILE A 217 14.01 -25.98 7.16
N LYS A 218 12.93 -26.71 7.45
CA LYS A 218 11.84 -26.94 6.50
C LYS A 218 11.15 -25.64 6.07
N MET A 219 10.90 -24.73 7.00
CA MET A 219 10.30 -23.42 6.72
C MET A 219 11.22 -22.56 5.87
N TYR A 220 12.54 -22.57 6.14
CA TYR A 220 13.53 -21.88 5.30
C TYR A 220 13.54 -22.45 3.88
N ASP A 221 13.73 -23.77 3.73
CA ASP A 221 13.84 -24.43 2.43
C ASP A 221 12.57 -24.25 1.58
N TYR A 222 11.39 -24.44 2.20
CA TYR A 222 10.11 -24.26 1.53
C TYR A 222 9.91 -22.84 1.02
N THR A 223 10.21 -21.84 1.86
CA THR A 223 10.07 -20.43 1.48
C THR A 223 11.05 -20.07 0.37
N LEU A 224 12.31 -20.52 0.47
CA LEU A 224 13.36 -20.22 -0.51
C LEU A 224 13.03 -20.82 -1.88
N ASP A 225 12.60 -22.08 -1.91
CA ASP A 225 12.24 -22.79 -3.14
C ASP A 225 11.11 -22.08 -3.90
N ILE A 226 10.02 -21.76 -3.22
CA ILE A 226 8.86 -21.10 -3.83
C ILE A 226 9.21 -19.73 -4.38
N ILE A 227 9.95 -18.96 -3.61
CA ILE A 227 10.36 -17.62 -4.02
C ILE A 227 11.31 -17.69 -5.23
N ASN A 228 12.24 -18.66 -5.26
CA ASN A 228 13.11 -18.89 -6.41
C ASN A 228 12.31 -19.32 -7.65
N GLN A 229 11.33 -20.20 -7.52
CA GLN A 229 10.48 -20.60 -8.65
C GLN A 229 9.69 -19.42 -9.23
N LEU A 230 9.14 -18.54 -8.38
CA LEU A 230 8.48 -17.31 -8.83
C LEU A 230 9.46 -16.34 -9.52
N LYS A 231 10.70 -16.26 -9.03
CA LYS A 231 11.76 -15.45 -9.62
C LYS A 231 12.18 -15.99 -10.99
N GLU A 232 12.45 -17.28 -11.10
CA GLU A 232 12.81 -17.96 -12.35
C GLU A 232 11.70 -17.86 -13.39
N GLN A 233 10.45 -17.87 -12.94
CA GLN A 233 9.28 -17.63 -13.78
C GLN A 233 9.14 -16.17 -14.26
N GLY A 234 9.90 -15.23 -13.68
CA GLY A 234 9.81 -13.81 -14.00
C GLY A 234 8.64 -13.09 -13.32
N THR A 235 8.07 -13.67 -12.27
CA THR A 235 6.91 -13.15 -11.53
C THR A 235 7.18 -13.04 -10.01
N PRO A 236 8.33 -12.51 -9.58
CA PRO A 236 8.64 -12.42 -8.14
C PRO A 236 7.61 -11.55 -7.42
N PRO A 237 7.17 -11.84 -6.18
CA PRO A 237 6.23 -10.96 -5.47
C PRO A 237 6.93 -9.65 -5.03
N GLN A 238 6.19 -8.54 -4.88
CA GLN A 238 6.72 -7.31 -4.27
C GLN A 238 6.60 -7.32 -2.74
N LEU A 239 5.62 -8.07 -2.25
CA LEU A 239 5.28 -8.17 -0.84
C LEU A 239 5.19 -9.65 -0.49
N VAL A 240 5.78 -10.04 0.64
CA VAL A 240 5.64 -11.40 1.16
C VAL A 240 5.18 -11.34 2.60
N GLN A 241 4.12 -12.06 2.92
CA GLN A 241 3.62 -12.26 4.27
C GLN A 241 4.12 -13.60 4.82
N ILE A 242 4.76 -13.55 5.99
CA ILE A 242 5.26 -14.75 6.69
C ILE A 242 4.23 -15.15 7.76
N GLY A 243 3.36 -16.09 7.42
CA GLY A 243 2.28 -16.56 8.27
C GLY A 243 1.03 -15.68 8.17
N ASN A 244 -0.14 -16.29 8.33
CA ASN A 244 -1.43 -15.58 8.35
C ASN A 244 -2.04 -15.53 9.75
N GLU A 245 -2.43 -14.32 10.19
CA GLU A 245 -3.05 -14.05 11.50
C GLU A 245 -2.39 -14.79 12.68
N ILE A 246 -1.07 -14.62 12.80
CA ILE A 246 -0.20 -15.44 13.65
C ILE A 246 -0.25 -15.06 15.14
N ASN A 247 -1.40 -14.54 15.62
CA ASN A 247 -1.59 -14.03 16.97
C ASN A 247 -1.14 -15.00 18.06
N ASN A 248 -1.33 -16.30 17.81
CA ASN A 248 -1.04 -17.38 18.76
C ASN A 248 0.18 -18.24 18.36
N GLY A 249 0.91 -17.84 17.32
CA GLY A 249 2.05 -18.58 16.78
C GLY A 249 1.84 -19.07 15.35
N ILE A 250 2.74 -19.96 14.90
CA ILE A 250 2.65 -20.73 13.64
C ILE A 250 3.09 -22.16 13.90
N LEU A 251 2.76 -23.11 13.00
CA LEU A 251 3.30 -24.48 13.04
C LEU A 251 3.17 -25.14 14.42
N ASN A 252 1.95 -25.14 14.97
CA ASN A 252 1.65 -25.73 16.26
C ASN A 252 1.89 -27.26 16.26
N PRO A 253 2.34 -27.84 17.40
CA PRO A 253 2.53 -27.17 18.70
C PRO A 253 3.86 -26.43 18.89
N GLU A 254 4.86 -26.63 18.02
CA GLU A 254 6.23 -26.14 18.26
C GLU A 254 6.34 -24.61 18.23
N GLY A 255 5.63 -23.93 17.33
CA GLY A 255 5.62 -22.46 17.29
C GLY A 255 4.49 -21.81 18.08
N ASN A 256 3.83 -22.53 19.01
CA ASN A 256 2.74 -21.97 19.81
C ASN A 256 3.26 -21.00 20.88
N ILE A 257 2.86 -19.73 20.79
CA ILE A 257 3.35 -18.67 21.69
C ILE A 257 2.92 -18.92 23.14
N SER A 258 1.67 -19.33 23.38
CA SER A 258 1.15 -19.52 24.73
C SER A 258 1.77 -20.73 25.45
N LYS A 259 2.25 -21.73 24.71
CA LYS A 259 2.89 -22.93 25.27
C LYS A 259 4.40 -22.78 25.40
N ASN A 260 5.07 -22.24 24.39
CA ASN A 260 6.53 -22.27 24.27
C ASN A 260 7.17 -20.87 24.37
N GLY A 261 6.36 -19.81 24.46
CA GLY A 261 6.83 -18.43 24.46
C GLY A 261 7.20 -17.92 23.06
N PHE A 262 7.72 -16.70 23.00
CA PHE A 262 8.05 -16.06 21.73
C PHE A 262 9.35 -16.53 21.10
N GLU A 263 10.26 -17.19 21.83
CA GLU A 263 11.58 -17.55 21.31
C GLU A 263 11.49 -18.56 20.16
N ASP A 264 10.80 -19.68 20.37
CA ASP A 264 10.63 -20.74 19.37
C ASP A 264 9.88 -20.24 18.14
N PHE A 265 8.77 -19.53 18.38
CA PHE A 265 8.01 -18.84 17.35
C PHE A 265 8.87 -17.85 16.54
N SER A 266 9.66 -17.01 17.23
CA SER A 266 10.54 -16.04 16.60
C SER A 266 11.62 -16.71 15.76
N ASN A 267 12.15 -17.85 16.18
CA ASN A 267 13.15 -18.60 15.44
C ASN A 267 12.58 -19.22 14.15
N LEU A 268 11.32 -19.63 14.15
CA LEU A 268 10.61 -20.03 12.92
C LEU A 268 10.46 -18.82 11.98
N LEU A 269 9.94 -17.68 12.46
CA LEU A 269 9.82 -16.46 11.64
C LEU A 269 11.16 -16.02 11.04
N LYS A 270 12.25 -16.03 11.82
CA LYS A 270 13.61 -15.73 11.33
C LYS A 270 14.02 -16.64 10.17
N SER A 271 13.58 -17.90 10.17
CA SER A 271 13.89 -18.86 9.11
C SER A 271 13.20 -18.48 7.79
N GLY A 272 11.90 -18.19 7.82
CA GLY A 272 11.18 -17.68 6.64
C GLY A 272 11.70 -16.33 6.14
N ILE A 273 12.00 -15.40 7.06
CA ILE A 273 12.59 -14.09 6.73
C ILE A 273 13.97 -14.25 6.10
N LYS A 274 14.79 -15.14 6.63
CA LYS A 274 16.12 -15.43 6.08
C LYS A 274 16.02 -15.99 4.66
N ALA A 275 15.06 -16.87 4.39
CA ALA A 275 14.84 -17.42 3.06
C ALA A 275 14.51 -16.33 2.03
N ILE A 276 13.66 -15.37 2.37
CA ILE A 276 13.37 -14.22 1.50
C ILE A 276 14.65 -13.41 1.24
N ASN A 277 15.38 -13.06 2.31
CA ASN A 277 16.60 -12.26 2.20
C ASN A 277 17.73 -12.97 1.43
N ASP A 278 17.76 -14.30 1.41
CA ASP A 278 18.75 -15.07 0.64
C ASP A 278 18.32 -15.25 -0.83
N SER A 279 17.03 -15.09 -1.15
CA SER A 279 16.48 -15.25 -2.52
C SER A 279 16.60 -14.00 -3.41
N PHE A 280 16.71 -12.81 -2.81
CA PHE A 280 16.86 -11.52 -3.49
C PHE A 280 17.91 -10.64 -2.83
N ASP A 281 18.48 -9.71 -3.60
CA ASP A 281 19.15 -8.57 -3.00
C ASP A 281 18.12 -7.80 -2.14
N LYS A 282 18.48 -7.45 -0.90
CA LYS A 282 17.61 -6.96 0.20
C LYS A 282 16.69 -5.76 -0.14
N SER A 283 16.71 -5.21 -1.37
CA SER A 283 15.92 -4.04 -1.78
C SER A 283 14.56 -4.33 -2.42
N ASP A 284 14.26 -5.57 -2.83
CA ASP A 284 13.19 -5.78 -3.84
C ASP A 284 11.87 -6.32 -3.28
N ILE A 285 11.89 -7.01 -2.13
CA ILE A 285 10.70 -7.56 -1.48
C ILE A 285 10.54 -6.96 -0.09
N LYS A 286 9.33 -6.48 0.24
CA LYS A 286 9.00 -6.12 1.63
C LYS A 286 8.34 -7.26 2.36
N ILE A 287 8.76 -7.48 3.59
CA ILE A 287 8.28 -8.54 4.46
C ILE A 287 7.19 -8.00 5.39
N ILE A 288 6.06 -8.70 5.41
CA ILE A 288 4.88 -8.38 6.22
C ILE A 288 4.73 -9.43 7.32
N ILE A 289 4.47 -8.96 8.55
CA ILE A 289 3.97 -9.79 9.64
C ILE A 289 2.53 -9.42 9.94
N HIS A 290 1.64 -10.40 9.91
CA HIS A 290 0.19 -10.20 9.95
C HIS A 290 -0.47 -10.80 11.19
N ILE A 291 -1.26 -10.00 11.92
CA ILE A 291 -2.12 -10.46 13.01
C ILE A 291 -3.58 -10.01 12.84
N ALA A 292 -4.51 -10.77 13.41
CA ALA A 292 -5.92 -10.42 13.50
C ALA A 292 -6.16 -9.28 14.50
N GLY A 293 -6.77 -8.20 14.03
CA GLY A 293 -7.21 -7.07 14.86
C GLY A 293 -6.05 -6.26 15.48
N TYR A 294 -6.39 -5.08 16.00
CA TYR A 294 -5.38 -4.16 16.56
C TYR A 294 -5.20 -4.28 18.08
N ASN A 295 -6.09 -4.98 18.79
CA ASN A 295 -6.10 -5.01 20.26
C ASN A 295 -4.84 -5.63 20.87
N SER A 296 -4.32 -6.70 20.26
CA SER A 296 -3.10 -7.39 20.74
C SER A 296 -1.81 -6.87 20.11
N ALA A 297 -1.89 -5.91 19.18
CA ALA A 297 -0.78 -5.51 18.33
C ALA A 297 0.43 -4.99 19.12
N ASN A 298 0.21 -4.14 20.12
CA ASN A 298 1.32 -3.62 20.93
C ASN A 298 2.08 -4.75 21.66
N TRP A 299 1.36 -5.66 22.31
CA TRP A 299 1.98 -6.80 23.01
C TRP A 299 2.73 -7.70 22.03
N PHE A 300 2.11 -8.01 20.89
CA PHE A 300 2.69 -8.90 19.91
C PHE A 300 3.96 -8.31 19.26
N PHE A 301 3.89 -7.07 18.75
CA PHE A 301 5.02 -6.45 18.07
C PHE A 301 6.14 -6.01 19.03
N ASP A 302 5.85 -5.71 20.30
CA ASP A 302 6.89 -5.53 21.32
C ASP A 302 7.76 -6.77 21.46
N ASN A 303 7.13 -7.95 21.52
CA ASN A 303 7.87 -9.20 21.61
C ASN A 303 8.67 -9.48 20.33
N LEU A 304 8.14 -9.19 19.14
CA LEU A 304 8.91 -9.37 17.89
C LEU A 304 10.14 -8.46 17.82
N VAL A 305 10.00 -7.19 18.22
CA VAL A 305 11.11 -6.24 18.27
C VAL A 305 12.16 -6.69 19.28
N ASN A 306 11.74 -7.12 20.48
CA ASN A 306 12.64 -7.63 21.51
C ASN A 306 13.38 -8.92 21.07
N ASN A 307 12.76 -9.73 20.21
CA ASN A 307 13.36 -10.92 19.63
C ASN A 307 14.15 -10.66 18.34
N ASN A 308 14.31 -9.39 17.93
CA ASN A 308 15.03 -8.95 16.74
C ASN A 308 14.50 -9.56 15.42
N ILE A 309 13.17 -9.58 15.25
CA ILE A 309 12.55 -9.93 13.96
C ILE A 309 12.70 -8.75 12.98
N ASP A 310 13.37 -8.99 11.86
CA ASP A 310 13.60 -8.00 10.80
C ASP A 310 12.49 -8.07 9.74
N PHE A 311 11.46 -7.24 9.88
CA PHE A 311 10.33 -7.14 8.94
C PHE A 311 10.02 -5.67 8.60
N ASP A 312 9.34 -5.42 7.50
CA ASP A 312 9.15 -4.06 6.95
C ASP A 312 7.79 -3.44 7.31
N ILE A 313 6.74 -4.27 7.28
CA ILE A 313 5.35 -3.81 7.36
C ILE A 313 4.58 -4.58 8.45
N ILE A 314 3.83 -3.86 9.25
CA ILE A 314 2.81 -4.40 10.15
C ILE A 314 1.51 -4.60 9.37
N GLY A 315 1.08 -5.85 9.23
CA GLY A 315 -0.21 -6.22 8.68
C GLY A 315 -1.25 -6.43 9.77
N LEU A 316 -2.47 -5.92 9.57
CA LEU A 316 -3.59 -6.14 10.50
C LEU A 316 -4.87 -6.51 9.73
N SER A 317 -5.61 -7.52 10.19
CA SER A 317 -7.01 -7.69 9.76
C SER A 317 -7.93 -6.69 10.46
N TYR A 318 -8.93 -6.20 9.75
CA TYR A 318 -10.00 -5.38 10.32
C TYR A 318 -11.37 -5.77 9.76
N TYR A 319 -12.14 -6.43 10.62
CA TYR A 319 -13.53 -6.78 10.38
C TYR A 319 -14.36 -6.21 11.51
N PRO A 320 -15.34 -5.32 11.26
CA PRO A 320 -16.07 -4.64 12.33
C PRO A 320 -16.71 -5.57 13.36
N TRP A 321 -17.15 -6.76 12.91
CA TRP A 321 -17.81 -7.77 13.74
C TRP A 321 -16.87 -8.57 14.66
N TRP A 322 -15.56 -8.52 14.44
CA TRP A 322 -14.57 -9.16 15.32
C TRP A 322 -13.63 -8.15 16.00
N HIS A 323 -13.30 -7.06 15.30
CA HIS A 323 -12.22 -6.14 15.67
C HIS A 323 -12.72 -4.78 16.15
N GLY A 324 -14.03 -4.63 16.35
CA GLY A 324 -14.65 -3.43 16.91
C GLY A 324 -15.28 -2.53 15.85
N LYS A 325 -16.37 -1.88 16.24
CA LYS A 325 -17.25 -1.12 15.35
C LYS A 325 -16.90 0.37 15.23
N SER A 326 -15.65 0.74 15.52
CA SER A 326 -15.21 2.13 15.52
C SER A 326 -13.98 2.28 14.64
N LEU A 327 -14.19 2.89 13.47
CA LEU A 327 -13.08 3.23 12.57
C LEU A 327 -12.15 4.29 13.18
N ASP A 328 -12.63 5.11 14.11
CA ASP A 328 -11.78 6.05 14.85
C ASP A 328 -10.87 5.34 15.84
N ASP A 329 -11.36 4.33 16.55
CA ASP A 329 -10.52 3.51 17.43
C ASP A 329 -9.48 2.73 16.64
N LEU A 330 -9.87 2.15 15.49
CA LEU A 330 -8.93 1.57 14.54
C LEU A 330 -7.85 2.60 14.19
N THR A 331 -8.24 3.76 13.65
CA THR A 331 -7.32 4.80 13.18
C THR A 331 -6.35 5.24 14.29
N ASN A 332 -6.86 5.46 15.50
CA ASN A 332 -6.04 5.86 16.64
C ASN A 332 -5.03 4.78 17.04
N ASN A 333 -5.40 3.50 16.96
CA ASN A 333 -4.47 2.40 17.19
C ASN A 333 -3.42 2.30 16.08
N LEU A 334 -3.80 2.43 14.80
CA LEU A 334 -2.84 2.43 13.68
C LEU A 334 -1.79 3.54 13.86
N LYS A 335 -2.22 4.75 14.27
CA LYS A 335 -1.31 5.87 14.55
C LYS A 335 -0.31 5.53 15.65
N LYS A 336 -0.79 5.03 16.80
CA LYS A 336 0.05 4.65 17.94
C LYS A 336 1.06 3.55 17.58
N ILE A 337 0.61 2.51 16.89
CA ILE A 337 1.44 1.39 16.44
C ILE A 337 2.52 1.91 15.47
N SER A 338 2.13 2.73 14.50
CA SER A 338 3.07 3.27 13.51
C SER A 338 4.13 4.17 14.15
N GLU A 339 3.74 5.05 15.07
CA GLU A 339 4.65 5.95 15.78
C GLU A 339 5.62 5.17 16.67
N LYS A 340 5.14 4.13 17.34
CA LYS A 340 5.94 3.31 18.25
C LYS A 340 7.01 2.50 17.52
N TYR A 341 6.65 1.84 16.42
CA TYR A 341 7.57 0.92 15.72
C TYR A 341 8.26 1.55 14.51
N GLY A 342 7.79 2.71 14.03
CA GLY A 342 8.30 3.36 12.82
C GLY A 342 8.05 2.56 11.53
N LYS A 343 7.25 1.49 11.59
CA LYS A 343 6.93 0.59 10.48
C LYS A 343 5.75 1.10 9.65
N GLU A 344 5.75 0.71 8.38
CA GLU A 344 4.58 0.86 7.52
C GLU A 344 3.45 -0.06 8.03
N ILE A 345 2.21 0.31 7.74
CA ILE A 345 1.01 -0.42 8.15
C ILE A 345 0.11 -0.66 6.94
N ILE A 346 -0.39 -1.88 6.81
CA ILE A 346 -1.40 -2.26 5.82
C ILE A 346 -2.55 -2.98 6.54
N ILE A 347 -3.79 -2.64 6.18
CA ILE A 347 -4.93 -3.49 6.52
C ILE A 347 -4.95 -4.64 5.53
N MET A 348 -4.59 -5.84 5.99
CA MET A 348 -4.37 -7.02 5.15
C MET A 348 -5.65 -7.73 4.77
N GLU A 349 -6.67 -7.63 5.62
CA GLU A 349 -7.98 -8.23 5.38
C GLU A 349 -9.09 -7.31 5.89
N THR A 350 -10.10 -7.09 5.06
CA THR A 350 -11.34 -6.44 5.44
C THR A 350 -12.45 -6.86 4.48
N ALA A 351 -13.70 -6.75 4.93
CA ALA A 351 -14.89 -6.91 4.09
C ALA A 351 -16.09 -6.25 4.78
N TYR A 352 -17.16 -6.03 4.02
CA TYR A 352 -18.40 -5.45 4.54
C TYR A 352 -19.58 -5.98 3.73
N PRO A 353 -20.75 -6.27 4.32
CA PRO A 353 -21.86 -6.83 3.56
C PRO A 353 -22.50 -5.81 2.64
N TRP A 354 -22.81 -6.25 1.42
CA TRP A 354 -23.64 -5.49 0.49
C TRP A 354 -25.12 -5.90 0.54
N THR A 355 -25.42 -7.02 1.21
CA THR A 355 -26.76 -7.56 1.46
C THR A 355 -26.74 -8.54 2.64
N PHE A 356 -27.91 -8.88 3.18
CA PHE A 356 -28.10 -10.01 4.10
C PHE A 356 -28.87 -11.18 3.48
N GLU A 357 -29.27 -11.03 2.22
CA GLU A 357 -29.78 -12.13 1.40
C GLU A 357 -28.65 -13.14 1.09
N TRP A 358 -29.02 -14.26 0.49
CA TRP A 358 -28.12 -15.36 0.12
C TRP A 358 -28.50 -15.92 -1.26
N ASN A 359 -27.54 -16.55 -1.93
CA ASN A 359 -27.72 -17.19 -3.24
C ASN A 359 -27.38 -18.69 -3.22
N ASP A 360 -26.97 -19.24 -2.07
CA ASP A 360 -26.92 -20.68 -1.83
C ASP A 360 -27.38 -21.07 -0.40
N TRP A 361 -27.30 -22.36 -0.02
CA TRP A 361 -27.67 -22.85 1.32
C TRP A 361 -26.46 -22.93 2.28
N THR A 362 -25.34 -22.31 1.92
CA THR A 362 -24.16 -22.17 2.77
C THR A 362 -24.39 -21.02 3.74
N ASN A 363 -24.06 -21.20 5.01
CA ASN A 363 -24.27 -20.15 5.99
C ASN A 363 -23.27 -19.00 5.79
N ASN A 364 -23.79 -17.80 5.49
CA ASN A 364 -23.01 -16.58 5.45
C ASN A 364 -22.53 -16.15 6.85
N ILE A 365 -21.30 -15.64 6.93
CA ILE A 365 -20.68 -15.25 8.22
C ILE A 365 -21.39 -14.04 8.86
N VAL A 366 -21.89 -13.13 8.03
CA VAL A 366 -22.62 -11.92 8.44
C VAL A 366 -24.02 -11.99 7.88
N GLY A 367 -25.05 -11.99 8.74
CA GLY A 367 -26.45 -12.11 8.31
C GLY A 367 -27.39 -11.11 8.98
N SER A 368 -26.84 -10.09 9.65
CA SER A 368 -27.63 -9.14 10.43
C SER A 368 -26.85 -7.85 10.75
N GLU A 369 -27.57 -6.75 10.97
CA GLU A 369 -27.02 -5.40 11.23
C GLU A 369 -26.35 -5.27 12.61
N ASP A 370 -26.69 -6.10 13.59
CA ASP A 370 -26.13 -6.06 14.95
C ASP A 370 -24.62 -6.32 14.98
N LYS A 371 -24.04 -6.77 13.87
CA LYS A 371 -22.59 -6.99 13.68
C LYS A 371 -21.88 -5.82 13.01
N LEU A 372 -22.61 -4.82 12.53
CA LEU A 372 -22.10 -3.73 11.71
C LEU A 372 -21.82 -2.44 12.48
N ILE A 373 -21.14 -1.51 11.83
CA ILE A 373 -20.97 -0.14 12.31
C ILE A 373 -22.23 0.63 11.94
N ASP A 374 -22.91 1.23 12.92
CA ASP A 374 -24.24 1.84 12.78
C ASP A 374 -24.36 2.85 11.62
N SER A 375 -23.26 3.52 11.23
CA SER A 375 -23.24 4.50 10.15
C SER A 375 -23.21 3.92 8.74
N TYR A 376 -23.00 2.60 8.57
CA TYR A 376 -22.92 1.96 7.27
C TYR A 376 -23.89 0.77 7.22
N PRO A 377 -25.05 0.88 6.54
CA PRO A 377 -26.00 -0.24 6.46
C PRO A 377 -25.46 -1.37 5.57
N GLY A 378 -25.96 -2.60 5.77
CA GLY A 378 -25.62 -3.78 4.95
C GLY A 378 -26.21 -3.71 3.53
N THR A 379 -25.73 -2.75 2.74
CA THR A 379 -26.18 -2.40 1.39
C THR A 379 -24.97 -2.09 0.52
N VAL A 380 -25.11 -2.11 -0.81
CA VAL A 380 -24.04 -1.70 -1.74
C VAL A 380 -23.49 -0.31 -1.41
N LEU A 381 -24.36 0.65 -1.06
CA LEU A 381 -23.96 2.00 -0.68
C LEU A 381 -23.19 2.01 0.65
N GLY A 382 -23.66 1.28 1.66
CA GLY A 382 -22.98 1.20 2.95
C GLY A 382 -21.63 0.49 2.87
N GLN A 383 -21.54 -0.60 2.07
CA GLN A 383 -20.27 -1.25 1.74
C GLN A 383 -19.29 -0.26 1.08
N LYS A 384 -19.75 0.54 0.11
CA LYS A 384 -18.94 1.60 -0.52
C LYS A 384 -18.45 2.63 0.50
N GLN A 385 -19.36 3.19 1.30
CA GLN A 385 -19.05 4.23 2.29
C GLN A 385 -18.04 3.73 3.33
N PHE A 386 -18.21 2.50 3.83
CA PHE A 386 -17.26 1.87 4.74
C PHE A 386 -15.86 1.79 4.12
N LEU A 387 -15.75 1.32 2.87
CA LEU A 387 -14.47 1.17 2.19
C LEU A 387 -13.79 2.53 1.94
N VAL A 388 -14.53 3.52 1.46
CA VAL A 388 -14.01 4.89 1.25
C VAL A 388 -13.45 5.45 2.56
N ASP A 389 -14.21 5.34 3.66
CA ASP A 389 -13.79 5.85 4.95
C ASP A 389 -12.59 5.08 5.52
N LEU A 390 -12.56 3.76 5.39
CA LEU A 390 -11.43 2.93 5.81
C LEU A 390 -10.15 3.30 5.03
N LEU A 391 -10.23 3.36 3.70
CA LEU A 391 -9.12 3.76 2.82
C LEU A 391 -8.57 5.13 3.23
N ASN A 392 -9.46 6.12 3.40
CA ASN A 392 -9.07 7.47 3.80
C ASN A 392 -8.47 7.52 5.20
N LYS A 393 -9.02 6.79 6.15
CA LYS A 393 -8.50 6.72 7.52
C LYS A 393 -7.11 6.10 7.58
N VAL A 394 -6.85 5.03 6.84
CA VAL A 394 -5.50 4.44 6.73
C VAL A 394 -4.52 5.45 6.13
N LYS A 395 -4.91 6.21 5.08
CA LYS A 395 -4.08 7.30 4.52
C LYS A 395 -3.73 8.40 5.56
N THR A 396 -4.49 8.53 6.66
CA THR A 396 -4.22 9.52 7.72
C THR A 396 -3.14 9.11 8.73
N VAL A 397 -2.60 7.88 8.65
CA VAL A 397 -1.52 7.44 9.54
C VAL A 397 -0.26 8.33 9.30
N PRO A 398 0.32 8.93 10.35
CA PRO A 398 1.42 9.88 10.26
C PRO A 398 2.62 9.42 9.45
N ASN A 399 3.40 10.38 8.96
CA ASN A 399 4.64 10.13 8.20
C ASN A 399 4.45 9.26 6.96
N ASN A 400 3.22 9.24 6.43
CA ASN A 400 2.81 8.44 5.29
C ASN A 400 3.09 6.93 5.49
N LYS A 401 2.82 6.43 6.69
CA LYS A 401 3.06 5.03 7.05
C LYS A 401 1.85 4.13 6.87
N GLY A 402 0.64 4.67 6.72
CA GLY A 402 -0.51 3.89 6.25
C GLY A 402 -0.36 3.66 4.75
N LYS A 403 -0.12 2.40 4.37
CA LYS A 403 0.29 2.05 3.00
C LYS A 403 -0.75 1.30 2.20
N GLY A 404 -1.82 0.79 2.80
CA GLY A 404 -2.81 0.10 2.00
C GLY A 404 -3.94 -0.57 2.75
N VAL A 405 -4.89 -1.04 1.96
CA VAL A 405 -6.04 -1.86 2.39
C VAL A 405 -6.25 -2.95 1.34
N PHE A 406 -6.41 -4.18 1.79
CA PHE A 406 -6.75 -5.34 0.97
C PHE A 406 -8.16 -5.81 1.29
N TYR A 407 -9.03 -5.84 0.27
CA TYR A 407 -10.35 -6.47 0.36
C TYR A 407 -10.19 -7.98 0.29
N TRP A 408 -10.76 -8.70 1.25
CA TRP A 408 -10.64 -10.15 1.29
C TRP A 408 -11.75 -10.82 0.48
N ALA A 409 -11.35 -11.66 -0.48
CA ALA A 409 -12.22 -12.48 -1.32
C ALA A 409 -13.39 -11.70 -1.96
N PRO A 410 -13.16 -10.59 -2.68
CA PRO A 410 -14.23 -9.85 -3.34
C PRO A 410 -14.98 -10.71 -4.36
N GLU A 411 -14.40 -11.80 -4.85
CA GLU A 411 -14.90 -12.64 -5.93
C GLU A 411 -15.57 -13.95 -5.47
N TRP A 412 -15.58 -14.26 -4.17
CA TRP A 412 -16.06 -15.54 -3.66
C TRP A 412 -17.60 -15.61 -3.60
N VAL A 413 -18.22 -15.54 -4.78
CA VAL A 413 -19.66 -15.70 -5.02
C VAL A 413 -20.10 -17.16 -4.84
N ALA A 414 -21.41 -17.42 -4.74
CA ALA A 414 -21.95 -18.78 -4.82
C ALA A 414 -21.57 -19.45 -6.15
N PHE A 415 -21.08 -20.69 -6.08
CA PHE A 415 -20.42 -21.33 -7.23
C PHE A 415 -20.65 -22.85 -7.34
N LYS A 416 -21.37 -23.45 -6.39
CA LYS A 416 -21.73 -24.88 -6.35
C LYS A 416 -23.23 -25.14 -6.57
N GLY A 417 -23.95 -24.12 -7.02
CA GLY A 417 -25.40 -24.14 -7.23
C GLY A 417 -26.21 -23.82 -5.97
N ASP A 418 -27.47 -23.43 -6.19
CA ASP A 418 -28.31 -22.72 -5.22
C ASP A 418 -28.67 -23.51 -3.96
N ASN A 419 -28.54 -24.84 -3.99
CA ASN A 419 -28.82 -25.71 -2.84
C ASN A 419 -27.55 -26.23 -2.14
N SER A 420 -26.37 -25.72 -2.53
CA SER A 420 -25.09 -26.10 -1.94
C SER A 420 -25.04 -25.74 -0.47
N LYS A 421 -24.47 -26.61 0.37
CA LYS A 421 -24.24 -26.36 1.80
C LYS A 421 -22.77 -26.17 2.16
N ASP A 422 -21.90 -26.28 1.15
CA ASP A 422 -20.44 -26.19 1.22
C ASP A 422 -19.89 -25.27 0.11
N GLY A 423 -20.68 -24.26 -0.27
CA GLY A 423 -20.35 -23.21 -1.25
C GLY A 423 -19.59 -22.06 -0.60
N SER A 424 -20.03 -20.82 -0.84
CA SER A 424 -19.38 -19.63 -0.29
C SER A 424 -20.06 -19.19 1.00
N SER A 425 -19.30 -19.05 2.08
CA SER A 425 -19.78 -18.41 3.32
C SER A 425 -19.61 -16.88 3.30
N TRP A 426 -19.29 -16.31 2.14
CA TRP A 426 -18.83 -14.94 1.95
C TRP A 426 -19.51 -14.23 0.77
N GLU A 427 -20.48 -14.86 0.11
CA GLU A 427 -21.11 -14.34 -1.10
C GLU A 427 -21.81 -12.99 -0.88
N ASN A 428 -22.30 -12.71 0.32
CA ASN A 428 -22.94 -11.44 0.65
C ASN A 428 -21.93 -10.34 1.08
N LEU A 429 -20.65 -10.69 1.11
CA LEU A 429 -19.50 -9.83 1.43
C LEU A 429 -18.61 -9.58 0.20
N THR A 430 -18.98 -10.06 -0.99
CA THR A 430 -18.25 -9.84 -2.25
C THR A 430 -18.35 -8.40 -2.74
N LEU A 431 -17.61 -8.07 -3.80
CA LEU A 431 -17.81 -6.86 -4.61
C LEU A 431 -18.55 -7.17 -5.92
N PHE A 432 -19.27 -8.29 -5.96
CA PHE A 432 -20.06 -8.76 -7.09
C PHE A 432 -21.43 -9.22 -6.59
N ASP A 433 -22.49 -8.90 -7.32
CA ASP A 433 -23.83 -9.38 -6.97
C ASP A 433 -24.01 -10.88 -7.26
N PHE A 434 -25.21 -11.38 -7.00
CA PHE A 434 -25.58 -12.79 -7.20
C PHE A 434 -25.62 -13.21 -8.68
N GLU A 435 -25.62 -12.25 -9.60
CA GLU A 435 -25.49 -12.44 -11.04
C GLU A 435 -24.04 -12.29 -11.55
N ASN A 436 -23.10 -12.19 -10.61
CA ASN A 436 -21.66 -11.99 -10.79
C ASN A 436 -21.30 -10.67 -11.51
N VAL A 437 -22.16 -9.66 -11.41
CA VAL A 437 -21.91 -8.31 -11.91
C VAL A 437 -21.21 -7.51 -10.81
N VAL A 438 -20.14 -6.80 -11.17
CA VAL A 438 -19.40 -5.96 -10.22
C VAL A 438 -20.30 -4.89 -9.61
N LEU A 439 -20.28 -4.79 -8.28
CA LEU A 439 -21.04 -3.82 -7.51
C LEU A 439 -20.34 -2.46 -7.53
N ASN A 440 -21.11 -1.37 -7.51
CA ASN A 440 -20.56 0.00 -7.46
C ASN A 440 -19.71 0.29 -6.21
N SER A 441 -19.76 -0.56 -5.19
CA SER A 441 -18.86 -0.48 -4.03
C SER A 441 -17.38 -0.60 -4.38
N ILE A 442 -17.04 -1.28 -5.49
CA ILE A 442 -15.66 -1.36 -5.98
C ILE A 442 -15.07 0.01 -6.31
N GLU A 443 -15.90 0.99 -6.66
CA GLU A 443 -15.46 2.35 -7.00
C GLU A 443 -14.78 3.05 -5.81
N ALA A 444 -14.97 2.56 -4.58
CA ALA A 444 -14.25 3.07 -3.41
C ALA A 444 -12.73 3.08 -3.61
N PHE A 445 -12.18 2.18 -4.42
CA PHE A 445 -10.75 2.13 -4.74
C PHE A 445 -10.31 3.18 -5.77
N ASN A 446 -11.22 3.94 -6.38
CA ASN A 446 -10.91 5.07 -7.26
C ASN A 446 -11.00 6.43 -6.57
N GLU A 447 -11.50 6.48 -5.34
CA GLU A 447 -11.66 7.69 -4.52
C GLU A 447 -10.45 7.92 -3.58
#